data_AF-A0A7R8VR93-F1
#
_entry.id   AF-A0A7R8VR93-F1
#
_cell.length_a   1.000
_cell.length_b   1.000
_cell.length_c   1.000
_cell.angle_alpha   90.00
_cell.angle_beta   90.00
_cell.angle_gamma   90.00
#
_symmetry.space_group_name_H-M   'P 1'
#
loop_
_entity.id
_entity.type
_entity.pdbx_description
1 polymer ?
#
loop_
_entity_poly.entity_id
_entity_poly.type
_entity_poly.pdbx_seq_one_letter_code
_entity_poly.pdbx_strand_id
1 'polypeptide(L)'
;MFPREGAELVLYFCTSCNKKLAEQMKQQTENSGTGPNIHLKPSVFIQDAVEARLRMITPYIDKWPQALGIQTLPPNVPASLANLLTLVDDICYYAGDRSIDFNWYSRRVALAGIYKMTELCLIQDKSEDYQNTWRFLDRRIKDVTHLHGYLHQSEEFSQVAKEAVTATFVTARNILGLSLGSRYFVKHRRFGLIGLGREELSPLVNQSSPVHNGSHLHQHIQPCRGHRHH
;
A
#
# COMPACT_ATOMS: atom_id res chain seq x y z
N MET A 1 -11.77 4.26 -37.18
CA MET A 1 -12.81 3.28 -36.80
C MET A 1 -12.33 2.59 -35.54
N PHE A 2 -13.17 2.44 -34.52
CA PHE A 2 -12.78 1.90 -33.21
C PHE A 2 -12.93 0.37 -33.22
N PRO A 3 -11.86 -0.44 -33.20
CA PRO A 3 -11.98 -1.91 -33.26
C PRO A 3 -12.73 -2.54 -32.08
N ARG A 4 -13.02 -1.80 -31.00
CA ARG A 4 -13.93 -2.24 -29.92
C ARG A 4 -15.03 -1.21 -29.60
N GLU A 5 -15.41 -0.38 -30.58
CA GLU A 5 -16.45 0.66 -30.56
C GLU A 5 -16.75 1.30 -29.19
N GLY A 6 -17.67 0.73 -28.40
CA GLY A 6 -18.07 1.28 -27.09
C GLY A 6 -16.96 1.25 -26.02
N ALA A 7 -16.08 0.25 -26.01
CA ALA A 7 -15.06 0.09 -24.97
C ALA A 7 -13.95 1.14 -25.05
N GLU A 8 -13.48 1.43 -26.27
CA GLU A 8 -12.45 2.45 -26.50
C GLU A 8 -12.97 3.85 -26.23
N LEU A 9 -14.24 4.14 -26.54
CA LEU A 9 -14.88 5.41 -26.21
C LEU A 9 -14.96 5.62 -24.68
N VAL A 10 -15.39 4.60 -23.93
CA VAL A 10 -15.47 4.66 -22.46
C VAL A 10 -14.09 4.83 -21.83
N LEU A 11 -13.08 4.09 -22.32
CA LEU A 11 -11.70 4.24 -21.83
C LEU A 11 -11.14 5.64 -22.15
N TYR A 12 -11.31 6.12 -23.39
CA TYR A 12 -10.89 7.45 -23.81
C TYR A 12 -11.53 8.56 -22.97
N PHE A 13 -12.83 8.45 -22.66
CA PHE A 13 -13.52 9.36 -21.76
C PHE A 13 -12.91 9.34 -20.37
N CYS A 14 -12.72 8.16 -19.78
CA CYS A 14 -12.09 8.00 -18.46
C CYS A 14 -10.68 8.60 -18.40
N THR A 15 -9.82 8.32 -19.39
CA THR A 15 -8.47 8.89 -19.48
C THR A 15 -8.50 10.42 -19.66
N SER A 16 -9.46 10.94 -20.44
CA SER A 16 -9.61 12.39 -20.66
C SER A 16 -10.05 13.11 -19.39
N CYS A 17 -10.97 12.52 -18.61
CA CYS A 17 -11.38 13.05 -17.31
C CYS A 17 -10.24 12.99 -16.27
N ASN A 18 -9.45 11.92 -16.26
CA ASN A 18 -8.26 11.83 -15.39
C ASN A 18 -7.23 12.92 -15.71
N LYS A 19 -6.92 13.17 -17.00
CA LYS A 19 -6.01 14.26 -17.41
C LYS A 19 -6.50 15.63 -16.96
N LYS A 20 -7.79 15.94 -17.17
CA LYS A 20 -8.42 17.19 -16.69
C LYS A 20 -8.33 17.34 -15.17
N LEU A 21 -8.53 16.25 -14.42
CA LEU A 21 -8.38 16.27 -12.96
C LEU A 21 -6.93 16.53 -12.55
N ALA A 22 -5.94 15.90 -13.20
CA ALA A 22 -4.53 16.13 -12.92
C ALA A 22 -4.12 17.59 -13.21
N GLU A 23 -4.65 18.19 -14.28
CA GLU A 23 -4.48 19.62 -14.58
C GLU A 23 -5.11 20.52 -13.50
N GLN A 24 -6.32 20.20 -13.03
CA GLN A 24 -6.99 20.93 -11.93
C GLN A 24 -6.22 20.83 -10.61
N MET A 25 -5.81 19.62 -10.22
CA MET A 25 -5.03 19.38 -9.00
C MET A 25 -3.69 20.10 -9.04
N LYS A 26 -2.99 20.07 -10.19
CA LYS A 26 -1.76 20.84 -10.40
C LYS A 26 -1.96 22.33 -10.18
N GLN A 27 -2.99 22.93 -10.78
CA GLN A 27 -3.32 24.35 -10.58
C GLN A 27 -3.64 24.67 -9.11
N GLN A 28 -4.36 23.79 -8.41
CA GLN A 28 -4.64 23.95 -6.98
C GLN A 28 -3.35 23.93 -6.13
N THR A 29 -2.41 23.03 -6.43
CA THR A 29 -1.11 22.96 -5.75
C THR A 29 -0.24 24.19 -6.05
N GLU A 30 -0.18 24.65 -7.30
CA GLU A 30 0.60 25.82 -7.72
C GLU A 30 0.07 27.12 -7.10
N ASN A 31 -1.26 27.32 -7.12
CA ASN A 31 -1.90 28.49 -6.50
C ASN A 31 -1.71 28.52 -4.98
N SER A 32 -1.68 27.36 -4.32
CA SER A 32 -1.40 27.23 -2.88
C SER A 32 0.02 27.67 -2.50
N GLY A 33 0.96 27.71 -3.45
CA GLY A 33 2.33 28.19 -3.23
C GLY A 33 2.48 29.71 -3.20
N THR A 34 1.45 30.48 -3.57
CA THR A 34 1.52 31.94 -3.77
C THR A 34 0.68 32.75 -2.76
N GLY A 35 -0.15 32.10 -1.95
CA GLY A 35 -1.01 32.73 -0.93
C GLY A 35 -0.69 32.29 0.50
N PRO A 36 -1.37 32.86 1.53
CA PRO A 36 -1.15 32.53 2.93
C PRO A 36 -1.66 31.12 3.31
N ASN A 37 -0.84 30.13 2.97
CA ASN A 37 -0.69 28.80 3.57
C ASN A 37 -1.93 28.23 4.30
N ILE A 38 -2.95 27.86 3.53
CA ILE A 38 -3.95 26.87 3.97
C ILE A 38 -3.55 25.53 3.35
N HIS A 39 -2.66 24.80 4.02
CA HIS A 39 -2.48 23.37 3.72
C HIS A 39 -3.77 22.64 4.08
N LEU A 40 -4.62 22.40 3.08
CA LEU A 40 -5.79 21.52 3.21
C LEU A 40 -5.34 20.16 3.74
N LYS A 41 -6.08 19.63 4.72
CA LYS A 41 -5.79 18.28 5.26
C LYS A 41 -5.87 17.28 4.10
N PRO A 42 -4.97 16.28 4.00
CA PRO A 42 -4.99 15.31 2.89
C PRO A 42 -6.34 14.62 2.68
N SER A 43 -7.10 14.38 3.75
CA SER A 43 -8.47 13.84 3.69
C SER A 43 -9.45 14.73 2.92
N VAL A 44 -9.34 16.05 3.07
CA VAL A 44 -10.20 17.04 2.38
C VAL A 44 -9.79 17.13 0.92
N PHE A 45 -8.47 17.20 0.64
CA PHE A 45 -7.97 17.19 -0.74
C PHE A 45 -8.43 15.94 -1.51
N ILE A 46 -8.35 14.75 -0.89
CA ILE A 46 -8.83 13.50 -1.48
C ILE A 46 -10.34 13.53 -1.71
N GLN A 47 -11.12 14.08 -0.78
CA GLN A 47 -12.57 14.25 -0.92
C GLN A 47 -12.90 15.15 -2.12
N ASP A 48 -12.30 16.34 -2.18
CA ASP A 48 -12.52 17.33 -3.25
C ASP A 48 -12.11 16.77 -4.62
N ALA A 49 -10.99 16.05 -4.71
CA ALA A 49 -10.53 15.43 -5.96
C ALA A 49 -11.44 14.29 -6.44
N VAL A 50 -11.93 13.43 -5.52
CA VAL A 50 -12.89 12.37 -5.87
C VAL A 50 -14.23 12.97 -6.27
N GLU A 51 -14.74 13.98 -5.55
CA GLU A 51 -15.96 14.69 -5.91
C GLU A 51 -15.85 15.36 -7.28
N ALA A 52 -14.79 16.14 -7.53
CA ALA A 52 -14.54 16.78 -8.82
C ALA A 52 -14.49 15.74 -9.96
N ARG A 53 -13.84 14.59 -9.74
CA ARG A 53 -13.76 13.51 -10.74
C ARG A 53 -15.10 12.83 -11.00
N LEU A 54 -15.94 12.69 -9.99
CA LEU A 54 -17.28 12.11 -10.11
C LEU A 54 -18.28 13.09 -10.74
N ARG A 55 -18.17 14.40 -10.46
CA ARG A 55 -18.97 15.44 -11.13
C ARG A 55 -18.74 15.51 -12.64
N MET A 56 -17.59 15.05 -13.15
CA MET A 56 -17.37 14.89 -14.61
C MET A 56 -18.24 13.79 -15.25
N ILE A 57 -18.77 12.84 -14.46
CA ILE A 57 -19.64 11.75 -14.93
C ILE A 57 -21.11 12.18 -14.95
N THR A 58 -21.52 13.11 -14.07
CA THR A 58 -22.90 13.61 -13.93
C THR A 58 -23.65 13.87 -15.24
N PRO A 59 -23.08 14.51 -16.29
CA PRO A 59 -23.80 14.76 -17.56
C PRO A 59 -24.16 13.49 -18.36
N TYR A 60 -23.60 12.34 -17.98
CA TYR A 60 -23.75 11.05 -18.67
C TYR A 60 -24.30 9.96 -17.74
N ILE A 61 -24.83 10.33 -16.57
CA ILE A 61 -25.18 9.40 -15.49
C ILE A 61 -26.16 8.30 -15.94
N ASP A 62 -27.13 8.61 -16.79
CA ASP A 62 -28.12 7.66 -17.32
C ASP A 62 -27.49 6.50 -18.12
N LYS A 63 -26.34 6.76 -18.76
CA LYS A 63 -25.59 5.79 -19.58
C LYS A 63 -24.40 5.20 -18.81
N TRP A 64 -24.06 5.74 -17.65
CA TRP A 64 -22.91 5.30 -16.86
C TRP A 64 -22.99 3.83 -16.38
N PRO A 65 -24.16 3.25 -16.02
CA PRO A 65 -24.27 1.82 -15.73
C PRO A 65 -23.81 0.94 -16.90
N GLN A 66 -24.14 1.34 -18.13
CA GLN A 66 -23.76 0.61 -19.35
C GLN A 66 -22.25 0.74 -19.59
N ALA A 67 -21.69 1.94 -19.39
CA ALA A 67 -20.25 2.18 -19.48
C ALA A 67 -19.45 1.36 -18.45
N LEU A 68 -19.92 1.27 -17.19
CA LEU A 68 -19.33 0.39 -16.18
C LEU A 68 -19.42 -1.09 -16.57
N GLY A 69 -20.57 -1.54 -17.09
CA GLY A 69 -20.71 -2.90 -17.62
C GLY A 69 -19.64 -3.22 -18.65
N ILE A 70 -19.41 -2.32 -19.62
CA ILE A 70 -18.36 -2.46 -20.64
C ILE A 70 -16.95 -2.49 -20.04
N GLN A 71 -16.66 -1.68 -19.01
CA GLN A 71 -15.37 -1.71 -18.30
C GLN A 71 -15.12 -3.06 -17.59
N THR A 72 -16.17 -3.69 -17.05
CA THR A 72 -16.08 -4.97 -16.32
C THR A 72 -15.95 -6.21 -17.21
N LEU A 73 -16.10 -6.08 -18.54
CA LEU A 73 -15.88 -7.20 -19.46
C LEU A 73 -14.41 -7.65 -19.40
N PRO A 74 -14.10 -8.97 -19.30
CA PRO A 74 -12.74 -9.47 -19.20
C PRO A 74 -11.70 -8.88 -20.18
N PRO A 75 -11.98 -8.67 -21.49
CA PRO A 75 -11.01 -8.06 -22.41
C PRO A 75 -10.72 -6.56 -22.15
N ASN A 76 -11.52 -5.88 -21.32
CA ASN A 76 -11.45 -4.44 -21.03
C ASN A 76 -11.00 -4.14 -19.58
N VAL A 77 -11.15 -5.11 -18.67
CA VAL A 77 -10.75 -4.98 -17.25
C VAL A 77 -9.30 -4.51 -17.08
N PRO A 78 -8.27 -5.06 -17.76
CA PRO A 78 -6.90 -4.63 -17.54
C PRO A 78 -6.66 -3.15 -17.83
N ALA A 79 -7.22 -2.63 -18.93
CA ALA A 79 -7.08 -1.22 -19.31
C ALA A 79 -7.90 -0.30 -18.39
N SER A 80 -9.12 -0.72 -18.01
CA SER A 80 -9.99 0.02 -17.10
C SER A 80 -9.41 0.12 -15.69
N LEU A 81 -8.79 -0.98 -15.21
CA LEU A 81 -8.12 -1.05 -13.91
C LEU A 81 -6.83 -0.23 -13.91
N ALA A 82 -6.00 -0.32 -14.97
CA ALA A 82 -4.82 0.53 -15.11
C ALA A 82 -5.18 2.02 -15.04
N ASN A 83 -6.22 2.45 -15.77
CA ASN A 83 -6.70 3.82 -15.74
C ASN A 83 -7.26 4.24 -14.36
N LEU A 84 -7.86 3.32 -13.59
CA LEU A 84 -8.27 3.58 -12.20
C LEU A 84 -7.06 3.73 -11.27
N LEU A 85 -6.05 2.87 -11.40
CA LEU A 85 -4.85 2.94 -10.57
C LEU A 85 -4.07 4.24 -10.84
N THR A 86 -3.90 4.64 -12.11
CA THR A 86 -3.30 5.94 -12.45
C THR A 86 -4.05 7.13 -11.83
N LEU A 87 -5.39 7.12 -11.86
CA LEU A 87 -6.20 8.16 -11.19
C LEU A 87 -5.91 8.24 -9.69
N VAL A 88 -5.82 7.08 -9.03
CA VAL A 88 -5.56 6.98 -7.59
C VAL A 88 -4.12 7.40 -7.26
N ASP A 89 -3.16 7.01 -8.09
CA ASP A 89 -1.77 7.46 -8.02
C ASP A 89 -1.66 9.00 -8.11
N ASP A 90 -2.30 9.60 -9.11
CA ASP A 90 -2.33 11.05 -9.30
C ASP A 90 -2.93 11.76 -8.07
N ILE A 91 -4.08 11.31 -7.57
CA ILE A 91 -4.72 11.90 -6.38
C ILE A 91 -3.80 11.78 -5.15
N CYS A 92 -3.19 10.62 -4.90
CA CYS A 92 -2.25 10.43 -3.79
C CYS A 92 -1.00 11.31 -3.91
N TYR A 93 -0.50 11.52 -5.14
CA TYR A 93 0.65 12.38 -5.42
C TYR A 93 0.35 13.85 -5.08
N TYR A 94 -0.74 14.41 -5.61
CA TYR A 94 -1.11 15.80 -5.32
C TYR A 94 -1.63 16.03 -3.89
N ALA A 95 -2.17 15.00 -3.23
CA ALA A 95 -2.50 15.04 -1.79
C ALA A 95 -1.26 15.16 -0.88
N GLY A 96 -0.05 15.07 -1.44
CA GLY A 96 1.20 15.22 -0.72
C GLY A 96 1.58 14.00 0.14
N ASP A 97 1.04 12.82 -0.15
CA ASP A 97 1.40 11.60 0.56
C ASP A 97 2.81 11.13 0.18
N ARG A 98 3.78 11.41 1.05
CA ARG A 98 5.20 11.03 0.89
C ARG A 98 5.55 9.72 1.61
N SER A 99 4.57 8.94 2.07
CA SER A 99 4.84 7.64 2.71
C SER A 99 5.17 6.56 1.66
N ILE A 100 6.22 5.77 1.90
CA ILE A 100 6.79 4.80 0.92
C ILE A 100 6.62 3.34 1.41
N ASP A 101 6.05 3.15 2.61
CA ASP A 101 5.98 1.86 3.31
C ASP A 101 4.79 0.99 2.86
N PHE A 102 4.49 -0.10 3.60
CA PHE A 102 3.29 -0.93 3.39
C PHE A 102 1.97 -0.12 3.30
N ASN A 103 1.96 1.03 3.98
CA ASN A 103 0.94 2.08 3.95
C ASN A 103 0.63 2.61 2.53
N TRP A 104 1.64 2.67 1.65
CA TRP A 104 1.56 3.20 0.29
C TRP A 104 0.62 2.38 -0.62
N TYR A 105 0.67 1.05 -0.50
CA TYR A 105 -0.20 0.13 -1.24
C TYR A 105 -1.60 0.05 -0.63
N SER A 106 -1.71 -0.03 0.70
CA SER A 106 -3.01 -0.13 1.37
C SER A 106 -3.87 1.12 1.13
N ARG A 107 -3.26 2.32 1.13
CA ARG A 107 -3.93 3.58 0.78
C ARG A 107 -4.46 3.61 -0.64
N ARG A 108 -3.70 3.10 -1.62
CA ARG A 108 -4.15 2.99 -3.03
C ARG A 108 -5.35 2.07 -3.16
N VAL A 109 -5.27 0.88 -2.58
CA VAL A 109 -6.37 -0.10 -2.62
C VAL A 109 -7.61 0.45 -1.91
N ALA A 110 -7.43 1.12 -0.76
CA ALA A 110 -8.50 1.80 -0.05
C ALA A 110 -9.13 2.92 -0.88
N LEU A 111 -8.35 3.82 -1.46
CA LEU A 111 -8.85 4.94 -2.27
C LEU A 111 -9.52 4.47 -3.58
N ALA A 112 -8.97 3.45 -4.25
CA ALA A 112 -9.61 2.80 -5.38
C ALA A 112 -10.97 2.20 -5.00
N GLY A 113 -11.05 1.55 -3.82
CA GLY A 113 -12.29 1.03 -3.24
C GLY A 113 -13.30 2.14 -2.92
N ILE A 114 -12.88 3.21 -2.25
CA ILE A 114 -13.70 4.39 -1.95
C ILE A 114 -14.26 4.99 -3.24
N TYR A 115 -13.40 5.23 -4.24
CA TYR A 115 -13.81 5.76 -5.54
C TYR A 115 -14.89 4.88 -6.17
N LYS A 116 -14.66 3.57 -6.28
CA LYS A 116 -15.61 2.65 -6.92
C LYS A 116 -16.91 2.46 -6.13
N MET A 117 -16.88 2.44 -4.81
CA MET A 117 -18.10 2.42 -3.99
C MET A 117 -18.90 3.73 -4.12
N THR A 118 -18.22 4.87 -4.20
CA THR A 118 -18.87 6.19 -4.34
C THR A 118 -19.42 6.36 -5.76
N GLU A 119 -18.73 5.89 -6.78
CA GLU A 119 -19.21 5.82 -8.18
C GLU A 119 -20.48 4.98 -8.31
N LEU A 120 -20.57 3.83 -7.61
CA LEU A 120 -21.78 3.01 -7.54
C LEU A 120 -22.91 3.66 -6.73
N CYS A 121 -22.58 4.47 -5.72
CA CYS A 121 -23.57 5.25 -4.97
C CYS A 121 -24.17 6.35 -5.85
N LEU A 122 -23.33 7.09 -6.59
CA LEU A 122 -23.72 8.20 -7.47
C LEU A 122 -24.79 7.79 -8.48
N ILE A 123 -24.64 6.60 -9.08
CA ILE A 123 -25.57 6.03 -10.06
C ILE A 123 -26.99 5.84 -9.50
N GLN A 124 -27.10 5.56 -8.21
CA GLN A 124 -28.37 5.25 -7.54
C GLN A 124 -28.98 6.46 -6.82
N ASP A 125 -28.20 7.52 -6.65
CA ASP A 125 -28.57 8.69 -5.89
C ASP A 125 -29.43 9.66 -6.72
N LYS A 126 -30.60 9.99 -6.17
CA LYS A 126 -31.57 10.94 -6.74
C LYS A 126 -31.77 12.17 -5.86
N SER A 127 -30.90 12.38 -4.87
CA SER A 127 -30.92 13.58 -4.04
C SER A 127 -30.44 14.80 -4.82
N GLU A 128 -30.89 15.98 -4.39
CA GLU A 128 -30.44 17.26 -4.94
C GLU A 128 -28.91 17.37 -4.86
N ASP A 129 -28.29 17.67 -6.01
CA ASP A 129 -26.83 17.70 -6.22
C ASP A 129 -26.07 16.48 -5.67
N TYR A 130 -26.69 15.29 -5.62
CA TYR A 130 -26.06 14.06 -5.12
C TYR A 130 -25.54 14.14 -3.67
N GLN A 131 -26.18 14.96 -2.82
CA GLN A 131 -25.80 15.16 -1.41
C GLN A 131 -25.61 13.84 -0.62
N ASN A 132 -26.38 12.79 -0.92
CA ASN A 132 -26.23 11.51 -0.22
C ASN A 132 -24.93 10.79 -0.61
N THR A 133 -24.50 10.92 -1.86
CA THR A 133 -23.22 10.43 -2.37
C THR A 133 -22.04 11.15 -1.71
N TRP A 134 -22.09 12.48 -1.59
CA TRP A 134 -21.02 13.24 -0.92
C TRP A 134 -20.95 12.93 0.59
N ARG A 135 -22.10 12.77 1.26
CA ARG A 135 -22.17 12.24 2.64
C ARG A 135 -21.68 10.80 2.77
N PHE A 136 -21.78 9.97 1.72
CA PHE A 136 -21.19 8.63 1.71
C PHE A 136 -19.66 8.70 1.58
N LEU A 137 -19.15 9.52 0.67
CA LEU A 137 -17.71 9.75 0.47
C LEU A 137 -17.02 10.23 1.76
N ASP A 138 -17.56 11.27 2.40
CA ASP A 138 -17.05 11.81 3.68
C ASP A 138 -16.94 10.72 4.77
N ARG A 139 -17.98 9.90 4.93
CA ARG A 139 -17.98 8.78 5.88
C ARG A 139 -16.89 7.76 5.55
N ARG A 140 -16.77 7.34 4.28
CA ARG A 140 -15.76 6.36 3.84
C ARG A 140 -14.32 6.85 4.03
N ILE A 141 -14.05 8.14 3.82
CA ILE A 141 -12.73 8.74 4.07
C ILE A 141 -12.42 8.77 5.58
N LYS A 142 -13.42 9.09 6.42
CA LYS A 142 -13.29 9.02 7.89
C LYS A 142 -13.05 7.59 8.38
N ASP A 143 -13.79 6.61 7.86
CA ASP A 143 -13.63 5.18 8.20
C ASP A 143 -12.19 4.70 7.96
N VAL A 144 -11.60 5.02 6.80
CA VAL A 144 -10.20 4.65 6.48
C VAL A 144 -9.19 5.42 7.34
N THR A 145 -9.45 6.69 7.63
CA THR A 145 -8.60 7.51 8.52
C THR A 145 -8.56 6.91 9.93
N HIS A 146 -9.71 6.47 10.46
CA HIS A 146 -9.79 5.83 11.77
C HIS A 146 -9.13 4.44 11.77
N LEU A 147 -9.40 3.61 10.75
CA LEU A 147 -8.81 2.28 10.61
C LEU A 147 -7.28 2.32 10.55
N HIS A 148 -6.70 3.30 9.87
CA HIS A 148 -5.25 3.52 9.84
C HIS A 148 -4.68 3.80 11.24
N GLY A 149 -5.37 4.64 12.04
CA GLY A 149 -4.99 4.92 13.43
C GLY A 149 -5.02 3.67 14.32
N TYR A 150 -6.08 2.86 14.24
CA TYR A 150 -6.19 1.62 15.00
C TYR A 150 -5.13 0.58 14.62
N LEU A 151 -4.82 0.44 13.33
CA LEU A 151 -3.79 -0.50 12.87
C LEU A 151 -2.39 -0.11 13.39
N HIS A 152 -2.03 1.18 13.35
CA HIS A 152 -0.76 1.65 13.90
C HIS A 152 -0.65 1.39 15.42
N GLN A 153 -1.72 1.61 16.18
CA GLN A 153 -1.77 1.29 17.60
C GLN A 153 -1.64 -0.23 17.87
N SER A 154 -2.08 -1.08 16.93
CA SER A 154 -1.97 -2.54 17.06
C SER A 154 -0.55 -3.08 16.80
N GLU A 155 0.31 -2.37 16.07
CA GLU A 155 1.71 -2.78 15.88
C GLU A 155 2.54 -2.58 17.15
N GLU A 156 2.30 -1.51 17.92
CA GLU A 156 2.87 -1.35 19.27
C GLU A 156 2.38 -2.45 20.21
N PHE A 157 1.08 -2.78 20.15
CA PHE A 157 0.50 -3.90 20.91
C PHE A 157 1.06 -5.26 20.46
N SER A 158 1.51 -5.41 19.21
CA SER A 158 2.14 -6.64 18.69
C SER A 158 3.46 -6.96 19.39
N GLN A 159 4.27 -5.96 19.73
CA GLN A 159 5.52 -6.18 20.47
C GLN A 159 5.23 -6.54 21.92
N VAL A 160 4.36 -5.80 22.59
CA VAL A 160 3.90 -6.09 23.97
C VAL A 160 3.28 -7.49 24.05
N ALA A 161 2.51 -7.92 23.05
CA ALA A 161 1.93 -9.26 22.99
C ALA A 161 2.99 -10.37 22.80
N LYS A 162 4.01 -10.16 21.95
CA LYS A 162 5.12 -11.13 21.79
C LYS A 162 5.93 -11.29 23.08
N GLU A 163 6.22 -10.19 23.76
CA GLU A 163 6.92 -10.18 25.04
C GLU A 163 6.06 -10.82 26.15
N ALA A 164 4.77 -10.52 26.23
CA ALA A 164 3.84 -11.15 27.18
C ALA A 164 3.70 -12.67 26.96
N VAL A 165 3.59 -13.13 25.70
CA VAL A 165 3.53 -14.56 25.36
C VAL A 165 4.82 -15.28 25.76
N THR A 166 5.99 -14.72 25.46
CA THR A 166 7.28 -15.33 25.83
C THR A 166 7.51 -15.32 27.34
N ALA A 167 7.20 -14.22 28.04
CA ALA A 167 7.29 -14.12 29.49
C ALA A 167 6.35 -15.12 30.20
N THR A 168 5.12 -15.27 29.70
CA THR A 168 4.15 -16.24 30.24
C THR A 168 4.64 -17.67 30.01
N PHE A 169 5.17 -17.98 28.83
CA PHE A 169 5.69 -19.32 28.50
C PHE A 169 6.91 -19.71 29.34
N VAL A 170 7.88 -18.80 29.50
CA VAL A 170 9.07 -19.03 30.35
C VAL A 170 8.67 -19.17 31.82
N THR A 171 7.75 -18.34 32.30
CA THR A 171 7.28 -18.39 33.69
C THR A 171 6.50 -19.68 33.95
N ALA A 172 5.58 -20.08 33.06
CA ALA A 172 4.89 -21.36 33.15
C ALA A 172 5.87 -22.54 33.12
N ARG A 173 6.88 -22.52 32.24
CA ARG A 173 7.92 -23.56 32.17
C ARG A 173 8.72 -23.67 33.48
N ASN A 174 9.06 -22.55 34.11
CA ASN A 174 9.81 -22.50 35.37
C ASN A 174 8.96 -22.96 36.57
N ILE A 175 7.70 -22.51 36.65
CA ILE A 175 6.77 -22.90 37.73
C ILE A 175 6.38 -24.38 37.63
N LEU A 176 6.16 -24.90 36.40
CA LEU A 176 5.81 -26.30 36.17
C LEU A 176 7.00 -27.27 36.28
N GLY A 177 8.20 -26.79 36.61
CA GLY A 177 9.36 -27.64 36.88
C GLY A 177 9.77 -28.54 35.71
N LEU A 178 9.50 -28.14 34.46
CA LEU A 178 9.76 -28.94 33.26
C LEU A 178 11.25 -28.94 32.86
N SER A 179 12.11 -29.37 33.79
CA SER A 179 13.43 -29.90 33.47
C SER A 179 13.26 -31.33 32.96
N LEU A 180 12.99 -31.49 31.66
CA LEU A 180 13.12 -32.78 30.99
C LEU A 180 14.61 -33.14 30.87
N GLY A 181 15.15 -33.63 31.99
CA GLY A 181 16.51 -34.11 32.11
C GLY A 181 16.73 -35.35 31.25
N SER A 182 17.72 -35.27 30.38
CA SER A 182 18.26 -36.43 29.67
C SER A 182 18.86 -37.44 30.66
N ARG A 183 18.25 -38.64 30.83
CA ARG A 183 18.89 -39.99 30.76
C ARG A 183 18.15 -41.17 31.44
N TYR A 184 18.09 -42.31 30.71
CA TYR A 184 18.13 -43.73 31.17
C TYR A 184 16.94 -44.29 32.03
N PHE A 185 16.56 -45.59 32.06
CA PHE A 185 17.06 -46.87 31.50
C PHE A 185 15.96 -47.97 31.42
N VAL A 186 16.31 -49.12 30.79
CA VAL A 186 15.82 -50.53 30.88
C VAL A 186 14.86 -51.02 29.77
N LYS A 187 14.92 -52.21 29.15
CA LYS A 187 15.94 -53.20 28.66
C LYS A 187 15.18 -54.49 28.22
N HIS A 188 15.58 -55.13 27.10
CA HIS A 188 15.10 -56.44 26.56
C HIS A 188 13.65 -56.46 26.01
N ARG A 189 13.25 -57.26 24.99
CA ARG A 189 13.67 -58.56 24.38
C ARG A 189 13.05 -58.65 22.94
N ARG A 190 13.54 -59.30 21.86
CA ARG A 190 14.81 -59.91 21.36
C ARG A 190 14.57 -60.30 19.86
N PHE A 191 15.62 -60.53 19.05
CA PHE A 191 15.63 -60.96 17.61
C PHE A 191 15.38 -59.85 16.57
N GLY A 192 16.06 -59.82 15.41
CA GLY A 192 17.24 -60.60 15.01
C GLY A 192 17.63 -60.49 13.51
N LEU A 193 18.89 -60.86 13.22
CA LEU A 193 19.50 -61.22 11.92
C LEU A 193 19.88 -60.14 10.88
N ILE A 194 21.15 -60.27 10.41
CA ILE A 194 21.76 -59.88 9.11
C ILE A 194 21.79 -58.35 8.83
N GLY A 195 22.90 -57.72 8.38
CA GLY A 195 24.23 -58.21 8.01
C GLY A 195 24.74 -57.50 6.74
N LEU A 196 26.04 -57.20 6.69
CA LEU A 196 26.80 -56.60 5.57
C LEU A 196 26.54 -55.12 5.23
N GLY A 197 27.63 -54.34 5.15
CA GLY A 197 27.94 -53.66 3.89
C GLY A 197 28.06 -52.13 3.85
N ARG A 198 29.32 -51.66 3.93
CA ARG A 198 29.94 -50.59 3.10
C ARG A 198 29.56 -49.10 3.25
N GLU A 199 30.61 -48.33 2.95
CA GLU A 199 30.66 -46.97 2.36
C GLU A 199 30.45 -45.74 3.27
N GLU A 200 31.60 -45.30 3.80
CA GLU A 200 31.93 -43.92 4.15
C GLU A 200 31.98 -42.96 2.94
N LEU A 201 32.12 -41.66 3.27
CA LEU A 201 32.75 -40.57 2.49
C LEU A 201 31.92 -39.84 1.42
N SER A 202 31.13 -38.86 1.91
CA SER A 202 31.15 -37.45 1.42
C SER A 202 30.74 -37.19 -0.06
N PRO A 203 30.79 -35.94 -0.58
CA PRO A 203 30.84 -34.61 0.06
C PRO A 203 29.45 -33.90 -0.09
N LEU A 204 29.20 -32.59 0.01
CA LEU A 204 29.99 -31.33 0.06
C LEU A 204 29.38 -30.34 1.07
N VAL A 205 30.19 -29.37 1.49
CA VAL A 205 29.74 -28.04 1.94
C VAL A 205 30.44 -27.00 1.06
N ASN A 206 29.67 -26.08 0.47
CA ASN A 206 30.21 -24.95 -0.27
C ASN A 206 29.85 -23.66 0.48
N GLN A 207 30.84 -23.02 1.11
CA GLN A 207 30.74 -21.65 1.62
C GLN A 207 31.96 -20.87 1.16
N SER A 208 31.73 -19.81 0.39
CA SER A 208 32.75 -19.01 -0.28
C SER A 208 32.83 -17.60 0.32
N SER A 209 34.00 -17.23 0.84
CA SER A 209 34.51 -15.86 1.07
C SER A 209 35.89 -15.95 1.78
N PRO A 210 36.74 -14.90 1.79
CA PRO A 210 36.66 -13.60 1.12
C PRO A 210 37.90 -13.27 0.23
N VAL A 211 37.86 -12.15 -0.49
CA VAL A 211 39.02 -11.57 -1.21
C VAL A 211 39.69 -10.48 -0.36
N HIS A 212 41.01 -10.34 -0.45
CA HIS A 212 41.84 -9.53 0.44
C HIS A 212 42.57 -8.38 -0.29
N ASN A 213 42.52 -7.18 0.30
CA ASN A 213 43.47 -6.04 0.28
C ASN A 213 44.28 -5.62 -0.97
N GLY A 214 44.37 -4.29 -1.13
CA GLY A 214 45.50 -3.59 -1.78
C GLY A 214 45.06 -2.20 -2.31
N SER A 215 44.98 -1.13 -1.52
CA SER A 215 46.04 -0.31 -0.87
C SER A 215 46.61 0.82 -1.77
N HIS A 216 47.13 1.87 -1.12
CA HIS A 216 47.79 3.09 -1.69
C HIS A 216 46.89 4.17 -2.34
N LEU A 217 47.12 5.49 -2.16
CA LEU A 217 47.91 6.23 -1.15
C LEU A 217 47.63 7.77 -1.25
N HIS A 218 47.70 8.51 -0.12
CA HIS A 218 48.04 9.97 -0.03
C HIS A 218 47.08 11.01 -0.67
N GLN A 219 47.00 12.29 -0.28
CA GLN A 219 47.34 13.01 0.98
C GLN A 219 46.73 14.45 0.95
N HIS A 220 46.82 15.15 2.08
CA HIS A 220 47.13 16.60 2.22
C HIS A 220 46.04 17.71 2.39
N ILE A 221 46.21 18.42 3.53
CA ILE A 221 45.94 19.85 3.89
C ILE A 221 44.51 20.44 3.85
N GLN A 222 43.90 20.45 5.04
CA GLN A 222 43.56 21.62 5.91
C GLN A 222 43.21 23.05 5.34
N PRO A 223 42.51 23.89 6.16
CA PRO A 223 41.63 24.97 5.67
C PRO A 223 42.15 26.40 5.91
N CYS A 224 41.43 27.42 5.40
CA CYS A 224 41.45 28.77 5.98
C CYS A 224 40.20 29.63 5.70
N ARG A 225 40.06 30.70 6.52
CA ARG A 225 38.95 31.69 6.61
C ARG A 225 38.97 32.75 5.50
N GLY A 226 37.86 33.48 5.32
CA GLY A 226 37.96 34.96 5.22
C GLY A 226 36.83 35.77 4.55
N HIS A 227 36.42 36.85 5.24
CA HIS A 227 35.72 38.07 4.78
C HIS A 227 34.24 37.97 4.32
N ARG A 228 33.25 38.81 4.71
CA ARG A 228 33.11 40.13 5.40
C ARG A 228 32.75 41.31 4.45
N HIS A 229 31.63 41.99 4.77
CA HIS A 229 31.01 43.15 4.08
C HIS A 229 30.45 42.82 2.67
N HIS A 230 29.39 43.48 2.18
CA HIS A 230 28.83 44.78 2.60
C HIS A 230 27.28 44.80 2.57
#